data_AF-H2ZVV4-F1
#
_entry.id   AF-H2ZVV4-F1
#
_cell.length_a   1.000
_cell.length_b   1.000
_cell.length_c   1.000
_cell.angle_alpha   90.00
_cell.angle_beta   90.00
_cell.angle_gamma   90.00
#
_symmetry.space_group_name_H-M   'P 1'
#
loop_
_entity.id
_entity.type
_entity.pdbx_description
1 polymer ?
#
loop_
_entity_poly.entity_id
_entity_poly.type
_entity_poly.pdbx_seq_one_letter_code
_entity_poly.pdbx_strand_id
1 'polypeptide(L)'
;VIETLSRLSRTSIALSTGIRPFPTEESVDDEDIYKALPDLIDENSVDDDEELYDCVYGEDEGGGVYEDLMKAEAALPPRFTETDIRSCCLLEIKQTEEKYSETLESIEKFFMLPLKKYLTSVEIEAVFINIPELVKVHKSLTQDIQDSILNKNDKNLYQIFLNYKERLLIYGQYCSHVEQAIASLDSICKTREDVQMKLEECSKRANNGKFTLRDLLVVPMQRVLKYHLLLQELVKHTNHPTDKSNLRLALDAMKDLAQYVNEVKRDNETLREIEQFQLSIENLNQSLLNYGRPKGDGEVRINTLDKRSRQDRHIFLFDKAVIICKRKGDNYELKEIIDLHSFKITNNPTSDKESKKWSYGFYLTHVLGQNGFEFFCKTKDLKKKWLDQFEMALSNIKPDSATSNSHDFEIHTFKSITSCKACRMLLRGVFFQGYRCSKCGAGAHKECLGRLESCGKSSAEQEGALPKGRQKRTNGPRRTCRDVVDSG
;
A
#
# COMPACT_ATOMS: atom_id res chain seq x y z
N VAL A 1 15.11 -26.47 12.96
CA VAL A 1 15.22 -25.51 11.81
C VAL A 1 16.56 -25.65 11.11
N ILE A 2 17.70 -25.42 11.79
CA ILE A 2 19.04 -25.49 11.18
C ILE A 2 19.31 -26.85 10.51
N GLU A 3 18.95 -27.96 11.16
CA GLU A 3 19.11 -29.29 10.57
C GLU A 3 18.28 -29.48 9.28
N THR A 4 17.07 -28.92 9.24
CA THR A 4 16.21 -28.94 8.05
C THR A 4 16.87 -28.19 6.89
N LEU A 5 17.46 -27.02 7.15
CA LEU A 5 18.19 -26.23 6.16
C LEU A 5 19.50 -26.93 5.72
N SER A 6 20.18 -27.61 6.64
CA SER A 6 21.35 -28.44 6.33
C SER A 6 20.98 -29.58 5.36
N ARG A 7 19.87 -30.28 5.63
CA ARG A 7 19.34 -31.31 4.71
C ARG A 7 18.95 -30.72 3.36
N LEU A 8 18.33 -29.53 3.33
CA LEU A 8 17.97 -28.83 2.09
C LEU A 8 19.22 -28.50 1.25
N SER A 9 20.30 -28.04 1.88
CA SER A 9 21.56 -27.70 1.21
C SER A 9 22.22 -28.90 0.50
N ARG A 10 21.92 -30.12 0.95
CA ARG A 10 22.46 -31.38 0.42
C ARG A 10 21.55 -32.03 -0.63
N THR A 11 20.43 -31.41 -0.97
CA THR A 11 19.55 -31.91 -2.02
C THR A 11 20.22 -31.82 -3.39
N SER A 12 19.86 -32.74 -4.30
CA SER A 12 20.35 -32.70 -5.69
C SER A 12 20.05 -31.38 -6.38
N ILE A 13 18.89 -30.77 -6.06
CA ILE A 13 18.47 -29.47 -6.56
C ILE A 13 19.46 -28.39 -6.11
N ALA A 14 19.74 -28.28 -4.81
CA ALA A 14 20.67 -27.27 -4.26
C ALA A 14 22.13 -27.48 -4.73
N LEU A 15 22.57 -28.74 -4.88
CA LEU A 15 23.93 -29.03 -5.37
C LEU A 15 24.08 -28.70 -6.86
N SER A 16 23.00 -28.84 -7.64
CA SER A 16 23.02 -28.55 -9.08
C SER A 16 23.18 -27.05 -9.40
N THR A 17 22.86 -26.17 -8.46
CA THR A 17 23.07 -24.72 -8.60
C THR A 17 24.48 -24.27 -8.22
N GLY A 18 25.37 -25.21 -7.83
CA GLY A 18 26.75 -24.92 -7.43
C GLY A 18 26.92 -24.38 -6.01
N ILE A 19 25.84 -24.35 -5.22
CA ILE A 19 25.87 -23.89 -3.82
C ILE A 19 26.51 -24.99 -2.96
N ARG A 20 27.46 -24.60 -2.10
CA ARG A 20 28.12 -25.54 -1.20
C ARG A 20 27.20 -25.94 -0.04
N PRO A 21 27.05 -27.24 0.27
CA PRO A 21 26.23 -27.70 1.37
C PRO A 21 26.88 -27.39 2.73
N PHE A 22 26.08 -27.38 3.79
CA PHE A 22 26.55 -27.21 5.17
C PHE A 22 25.94 -28.24 6.13
N PRO A 23 26.58 -28.54 7.28
CA PRO A 23 27.97 -28.20 7.60
C PRO A 23 28.96 -29.05 6.77
N THR A 24 30.16 -28.53 6.55
CA THR A 24 31.26 -29.21 5.85
C THR A 24 32.07 -30.14 6.76
N GLU A 25 31.88 -30.03 8.08
CA GLU A 25 32.53 -30.82 9.13
C GLU A 25 31.51 -31.26 10.19
N GLU A 26 31.89 -32.15 11.10
CA GLU A 26 31.04 -32.58 12.21
C GLU A 26 30.71 -31.39 13.12
N SER A 27 29.41 -31.07 13.25
CA SER A 27 28.93 -30.01 14.12
C SER A 27 28.95 -30.45 15.58
N VAL A 28 29.42 -29.57 16.46
CA VAL A 28 29.29 -29.75 17.91
C VAL A 28 27.81 -29.56 18.28
N ASP A 29 27.22 -30.57 18.90
CA ASP A 29 25.82 -30.55 19.32
C ASP A 29 25.69 -29.75 20.62
N ASP A 30 25.57 -28.43 20.50
CA ASP A 30 25.44 -27.51 21.64
C ASP A 30 24.00 -27.04 21.81
N GLU A 31 23.14 -28.00 22.20
CA GLU A 31 21.71 -27.79 22.46
C GLU A 31 21.44 -26.72 23.54
N ASP A 32 22.44 -26.40 24.37
CA ASP A 32 22.31 -25.39 25.43
C ASP A 32 22.17 -23.96 24.86
N ILE A 33 22.72 -23.68 23.68
CA ILE A 33 22.64 -22.37 23.01
C ILE A 33 21.18 -22.07 22.60
N TYR A 34 20.42 -23.09 22.21
CA TYR A 34 19.04 -22.91 21.73
C TYR A 34 18.01 -22.78 22.86
N LYS A 35 18.33 -23.21 24.09
CA LYS A 35 17.41 -23.18 25.24
C LYS A 35 16.97 -21.76 25.64
N ALA A 36 17.80 -20.75 25.38
CA ALA A 36 17.51 -19.35 25.68
C ALA A 36 16.76 -18.61 24.55
N LEU A 37 16.65 -19.19 23.35
CA LEU A 37 16.00 -18.54 22.21
C LEU A 37 14.54 -18.13 22.45
N PRO A 38 13.69 -18.91 23.14
CA PRO A 38 12.31 -18.48 23.43
C PRO A 38 12.17 -17.26 24.33
N ASP A 39 13.26 -16.86 25.00
CA ASP A 39 13.33 -15.66 25.84
C ASP A 39 13.98 -14.50 25.07
N LEU A 40 14.89 -14.77 24.14
CA LEU A 40 15.55 -13.78 23.28
C LEU A 40 14.73 -13.37 22.05
N ILE A 41 13.82 -14.22 21.57
CA ILE A 41 13.01 -13.96 20.37
C ILE A 41 12.08 -12.75 20.53
N ASP A 42 11.63 -12.50 21.76
CA ASP A 42 10.76 -11.38 22.11
C ASP A 42 11.56 -10.10 22.42
N GLU A 43 12.84 -10.22 22.83
CA GLU A 43 13.74 -9.10 23.19
C GLU A 43 14.45 -8.49 21.97
N ASN A 44 14.80 -9.33 20.99
CA ASN A 44 15.36 -8.93 19.71
C ASN A 44 14.29 -8.98 18.63
N SER A 45 13.16 -8.29 18.81
CA SER A 45 12.35 -7.95 17.65
C SER A 45 13.26 -7.13 16.74
N VAL A 46 13.85 -7.77 15.74
CA VAL A 46 14.30 -7.10 14.53
C VAL A 46 13.13 -6.21 14.18
N ASP A 47 13.33 -4.90 14.30
CA ASP A 47 12.47 -3.94 13.63
C ASP A 47 12.35 -4.40 12.16
N ASP A 48 11.36 -3.92 11.41
CA ASP A 48 11.26 -4.19 9.97
C ASP A 48 12.53 -3.68 9.25
N ASP A 49 13.65 -4.39 9.40
CA ASP A 49 14.94 -4.14 8.79
C ASP A 49 14.70 -4.50 7.33
N GLU A 50 14.39 -3.48 6.53
CA GLU A 50 14.17 -3.60 5.09
C GLU A 50 15.31 -4.43 4.43
N GLU A 51 16.53 -4.33 4.98
CA GLU A 51 17.73 -5.09 4.58
C GLU A 51 17.59 -6.62 4.72
N LEU A 52 16.77 -7.13 5.66
CA LEU A 52 16.50 -8.56 5.80
C LEU A 52 15.76 -9.15 4.59
N TYR A 53 14.95 -8.33 3.91
CA TYR A 53 14.12 -8.74 2.79
C TYR A 53 14.71 -8.38 1.42
N ASP A 54 15.90 -7.78 1.36
CA ASP A 54 16.56 -7.39 0.10
C ASP A 54 16.72 -8.57 -0.86
N CYS A 55 17.06 -9.76 -0.35
CA CYS A 55 17.19 -10.98 -1.17
C CYS A 55 15.85 -11.59 -1.62
N VAL A 56 14.73 -11.18 -1.01
CA VAL A 56 13.38 -11.65 -1.35
C VAL A 56 12.76 -10.76 -2.44
N TYR A 57 13.08 -9.46 -2.43
CA TYR A 57 12.57 -8.47 -3.38
C TYR A 57 13.58 -8.07 -4.48
N GLY A 58 14.85 -8.50 -4.39
CA GLY A 58 15.94 -8.08 -5.26
C GLY A 58 15.99 -8.73 -6.65
N GLU A 59 15.26 -9.83 -6.88
CA GLU A 59 15.16 -10.50 -8.18
C GLU A 59 13.68 -10.55 -8.59
N ASP A 60 13.20 -9.41 -9.09
CA ASP A 60 11.85 -9.25 -9.61
C ASP A 60 11.70 -10.13 -10.86
N GLU A 61 11.18 -11.37 -10.73
CA GLU A 61 10.88 -12.27 -11.86
C GLU A 61 10.03 -11.56 -12.96
N GLY A 62 9.25 -10.55 -12.58
CA GLY A 62 8.51 -9.71 -13.52
C GLY A 62 9.33 -8.58 -14.14
N GLY A 63 10.36 -8.06 -13.46
CA GLY A 63 11.14 -6.88 -13.87
C GLY A 63 11.79 -7.05 -15.24
N GLY A 64 12.37 -8.22 -15.50
CA GLY A 64 13.00 -8.54 -16.79
C GLY A 64 12.02 -8.51 -17.96
N VAL A 65 10.79 -8.98 -17.78
CA VAL A 65 9.77 -9.05 -18.84
C VAL A 65 9.38 -7.65 -19.31
N TYR A 66 9.07 -6.74 -18.38
CA TYR A 66 8.71 -5.37 -18.73
C TYR A 66 9.84 -4.66 -19.47
N GLU A 67 11.06 -4.73 -18.94
CA GLU A 67 12.20 -4.07 -19.59
C GLU A 67 12.47 -4.68 -20.97
N ASP A 68 12.38 -5.99 -21.16
CA ASP A 68 12.56 -6.63 -22.46
C ASP A 68 11.45 -6.36 -23.48
N LEU A 69 10.26 -6.01 -23.00
CA LEU A 69 9.13 -5.62 -23.82
C LEU A 69 9.17 -4.13 -24.18
N MET A 70 9.63 -3.28 -23.25
CA MET A 70 9.73 -1.82 -23.41
C MET A 70 11.06 -1.36 -24.03
N LYS A 71 12.08 -2.22 -24.08
CA LYS A 71 13.27 -1.99 -24.90
C LYS A 71 12.82 -1.74 -26.34
N ALA A 72 12.93 -0.48 -26.76
CA ALA A 72 12.91 -0.17 -28.16
C ALA A 72 14.01 -0.98 -28.85
N GLU A 73 13.77 -1.46 -30.07
CA GLU A 73 14.85 -1.81 -31.00
C GLU A 73 15.61 -0.52 -31.32
N ALA A 74 16.39 -0.02 -30.35
CA ALA A 74 17.10 1.23 -30.46
C ALA A 74 18.46 0.98 -31.10
N ALA A 75 18.59 1.40 -32.35
CA ALA A 75 19.87 1.84 -32.87
C ALA A 75 20.48 2.86 -31.89
N LEU A 76 21.77 2.67 -31.59
CA LEU A 76 22.58 3.44 -30.64
C LEU A 76 22.28 4.96 -30.67
N PRO A 77 22.04 5.62 -29.53
CA PRO A 77 21.94 7.06 -29.50
C PRO A 77 23.35 7.71 -29.47
N PRO A 78 23.64 8.73 -30.29
CA PRO A 78 24.86 9.52 -30.19
C PRO A 78 24.85 10.41 -28.93
N ARG A 79 26.02 10.94 -28.52
CA ARG A 79 26.17 11.84 -27.37
C ARG A 79 25.30 13.10 -27.54
N PHE A 80 24.48 13.40 -26.54
CA PHE A 80 23.40 14.40 -26.60
C PHE A 80 23.61 15.59 -25.65
N THR A 81 23.13 16.78 -26.04
CA THR A 81 23.06 17.99 -25.21
C THR A 81 21.85 17.96 -24.26
N GLU A 82 21.75 18.88 -23.28
CA GLU A 82 20.65 18.88 -22.29
C GLU A 82 19.25 18.98 -22.93
N THR A 83 19.11 19.74 -24.03
CA THR A 83 17.87 19.85 -24.83
C THR A 83 17.53 18.55 -25.57
N ASP A 84 18.56 17.80 -25.97
CA ASP A 84 18.40 16.51 -26.63
C ASP A 84 17.91 15.45 -25.63
N ILE A 85 18.39 15.48 -24.37
CA ILE A 85 17.95 14.54 -23.31
C ILE A 85 16.46 14.71 -23.00
N ARG A 86 15.96 15.95 -22.89
CA ARG A 86 14.53 16.20 -22.68
C ARG A 86 13.68 15.61 -23.80
N SER A 87 14.14 15.76 -25.04
CA SER A 87 13.47 15.21 -26.22
C SER A 87 13.47 13.68 -26.19
N CYS A 88 14.57 13.06 -25.76
CA CYS A 88 14.63 11.62 -25.51
C CYS A 88 13.61 11.17 -24.46
N CYS A 89 13.45 11.87 -23.33
CA CYS A 89 12.44 11.52 -22.32
C CYS A 89 11.00 11.57 -22.89
N LEU A 90 10.69 12.57 -23.73
CA LEU A 90 9.37 12.64 -24.38
C LEU A 90 9.15 11.47 -25.35
N LEU A 91 10.17 11.15 -26.15
CA LEU A 91 10.12 10.01 -27.07
C LEU A 91 9.97 8.69 -26.31
N GLU A 92 10.68 8.53 -25.19
CA GLU A 92 10.57 7.35 -24.33
C GLU A 92 9.17 7.20 -23.74
N ILE A 93 8.56 8.28 -23.23
CA ILE A 93 7.17 8.26 -22.74
C ILE A 93 6.23 7.80 -23.85
N LYS A 94 6.35 8.38 -25.05
CA LYS A 94 5.49 8.05 -26.20
C LYS A 94 5.68 6.59 -26.63
N GLN A 95 6.91 6.17 -26.89
CA GLN A 95 7.23 4.84 -27.42
C GLN A 95 6.86 3.73 -26.44
N THR A 96 7.16 3.91 -25.15
CA THR A 96 6.81 2.92 -24.13
C THR A 96 5.30 2.87 -23.89
N GLU A 97 4.56 3.98 -24.04
CA GLU A 97 3.10 3.96 -23.97
C GLU A 97 2.46 3.27 -25.18
N GLU A 98 2.94 3.57 -26.39
CA GLU A 98 2.52 2.89 -27.63
C GLU A 98 2.71 1.38 -27.49
N LYS A 99 3.91 0.96 -27.09
CA LYS A 99 4.24 -0.45 -26.90
C LYS A 99 3.40 -1.12 -25.82
N TYR A 100 3.14 -0.40 -24.72
CA TYR A 100 2.27 -0.89 -23.66
C TYR A 100 0.82 -1.07 -24.13
N SER A 101 0.26 -0.08 -24.82
CA SER A 101 -1.09 -0.16 -25.37
C SER A 101 -1.22 -1.30 -26.38
N GLU A 102 -0.25 -1.49 -27.27
CA GLU A 102 -0.20 -2.64 -28.19
C GLU A 102 -0.15 -3.98 -27.45
N THR A 103 0.55 -4.02 -26.32
CA THR A 103 0.68 -5.24 -25.50
C THR A 103 -0.65 -5.58 -24.83
N LEU A 104 -1.36 -4.59 -24.27
CA LEU A 104 -2.71 -4.78 -23.74
C LEU A 104 -3.69 -5.25 -24.84
N GLU A 105 -3.66 -4.62 -26.01
CA GLU A 105 -4.48 -5.03 -27.16
C GLU A 105 -4.14 -6.47 -27.62
N SER A 106 -2.86 -6.85 -27.54
CA SER A 106 -2.40 -8.20 -27.86
C SER A 106 -2.94 -9.24 -26.86
N ILE A 107 -2.92 -8.94 -25.55
CA ILE A 107 -3.52 -9.79 -24.51
C ILE A 107 -5.01 -10.02 -24.79
N GLU A 108 -5.76 -8.94 -25.04
CA GLU A 108 -7.19 -9.04 -25.36
C GLU A 108 -7.44 -9.86 -26.64
N LYS A 109 -6.77 -9.51 -27.74
CA LYS A 109 -7.02 -10.07 -29.07
C LYS A 109 -6.55 -11.51 -29.23
N PHE A 110 -5.35 -11.82 -28.75
CA PHE A 110 -4.69 -13.10 -29.02
C PHE A 110 -4.79 -14.10 -27.87
N PHE A 111 -5.14 -13.68 -26.66
CA PHE A 111 -5.35 -14.59 -25.54
C PHE A 111 -6.81 -14.59 -25.06
N MET A 112 -7.34 -13.46 -24.60
CA MET A 112 -8.67 -13.42 -23.98
C MET A 112 -9.76 -13.89 -24.95
N LEU A 113 -9.83 -13.32 -26.16
CA LEU A 113 -10.86 -13.67 -27.14
C LEU A 113 -10.81 -15.15 -27.57
N PRO A 114 -9.65 -15.74 -27.91
CA PRO A 114 -9.57 -17.18 -28.19
C PRO A 114 -9.93 -18.07 -26.99
N LEU A 115 -9.51 -17.70 -25.78
CA LEU A 115 -9.74 -18.50 -24.58
C LEU A 115 -11.20 -18.51 -24.11
N LYS A 116 -12.03 -17.55 -24.52
CA LYS A 116 -13.49 -17.58 -24.26
C LYS A 116 -14.20 -18.84 -24.78
N LYS A 117 -13.59 -19.59 -25.72
CA LYS A 117 -14.12 -20.87 -26.20
C LYS A 117 -13.74 -22.06 -25.33
N TYR A 118 -12.75 -21.89 -24.46
CA TYR A 118 -12.18 -22.95 -23.63
C TYR A 118 -12.51 -22.70 -22.15
N LEU A 119 -12.54 -21.45 -21.71
CA LEU A 119 -12.82 -21.07 -20.33
C LEU A 119 -14.27 -20.60 -20.16
N THR A 120 -14.82 -20.85 -18.99
CA THR A 120 -16.10 -20.28 -18.56
C THR A 120 -16.00 -18.77 -18.37
N SER A 121 -17.15 -18.08 -18.35
CA SER A 121 -17.19 -16.64 -18.09
C SER A 121 -16.51 -16.27 -16.76
N VAL A 122 -16.72 -17.08 -15.71
CA VAL A 122 -16.12 -16.85 -14.38
C VAL A 122 -14.60 -17.03 -14.41
N GLU A 123 -14.09 -18.05 -15.11
CA GLU A 123 -12.64 -18.24 -15.28
C GLU A 123 -12.01 -17.11 -16.11
N ILE A 124 -12.70 -16.61 -17.14
CA ILE A 124 -12.23 -15.46 -17.93
C ILE A 124 -12.16 -14.20 -17.06
N GLU A 125 -13.20 -13.91 -16.26
CA GLU A 125 -13.20 -12.78 -15.33
C GLU A 125 -12.10 -12.92 -14.27
N ALA A 126 -11.88 -14.13 -13.74
CA ALA A 126 -10.84 -14.40 -12.75
C ALA A 126 -9.42 -14.23 -13.30
N VAL A 127 -9.16 -14.65 -14.55
CA VAL A 127 -7.82 -14.58 -15.17
C VAL A 127 -7.52 -13.21 -15.77
N PHE A 128 -8.51 -12.54 -16.38
CA PHE A 128 -8.29 -11.28 -17.11
C PHE A 128 -8.74 -10.03 -16.34
N ILE A 129 -9.42 -10.18 -15.20
CA ILE A 129 -9.82 -9.10 -14.29
C ILE A 129 -10.54 -7.97 -15.06
N ASN A 130 -9.88 -6.83 -15.26
CA ASN A 130 -10.36 -5.64 -15.95
C ASN A 130 -9.39 -5.19 -17.07
N ILE A 131 -8.72 -6.13 -17.73
CA ILE A 131 -7.89 -5.86 -18.93
C ILE A 131 -8.66 -5.10 -20.01
N PRO A 132 -9.94 -5.40 -20.34
CA PRO A 132 -10.67 -4.63 -21.36
C PRO A 132 -10.79 -3.13 -21.04
N GLU A 133 -11.00 -2.80 -19.77
CA GLU A 133 -11.04 -1.42 -19.28
C GLU A 133 -9.66 -0.75 -19.41
N LEU A 134 -8.59 -1.47 -19.06
CA LEU A 134 -7.21 -1.01 -19.25
C LEU A 134 -6.91 -0.71 -20.72
N VAL A 135 -7.26 -1.62 -21.64
CA VAL A 135 -7.10 -1.41 -23.10
C VAL A 135 -7.78 -0.10 -23.52
N LYS A 136 -9.04 0.11 -23.12
CA LYS A 136 -9.80 1.30 -23.50
C LYS A 136 -9.17 2.60 -22.98
N VAL A 137 -8.71 2.61 -21.72
CA VAL A 137 -8.07 3.78 -21.11
C VAL A 137 -6.74 4.07 -21.79
N HIS A 138 -5.88 3.07 -21.98
CA HIS A 138 -4.54 3.25 -22.54
C HIS A 138 -4.54 3.58 -24.04
N LYS A 139 -5.49 3.05 -24.80
CA LYS A 139 -5.70 3.47 -26.19
C LYS A 139 -5.99 4.97 -26.30
N SER A 140 -6.84 5.48 -25.41
CA SER A 140 -7.13 6.93 -25.34
C SER A 140 -5.91 7.72 -24.89
N LEU A 141 -5.21 7.26 -23.85
CA LEU A 141 -4.02 7.92 -23.30
C LEU A 141 -2.91 8.03 -24.34
N THR A 142 -2.67 6.95 -25.09
CA THR A 142 -1.68 6.90 -26.18
C THR A 142 -1.99 7.95 -27.24
N GLN A 143 -3.24 8.03 -27.69
CA GLN A 143 -3.66 9.00 -28.70
C GLN A 143 -3.48 10.45 -28.24
N ASP A 144 -3.82 10.74 -26.98
CA ASP A 144 -3.67 12.09 -26.40
C ASP A 144 -2.18 12.46 -26.21
N ILE A 145 -1.33 11.52 -25.78
CA ILE A 145 0.12 11.72 -25.65
C ILE A 145 0.76 11.98 -27.02
N GLN A 146 0.40 11.18 -28.04
CA GLN A 146 0.87 11.38 -29.41
C GLN A 146 0.51 12.76 -29.94
N ASP A 147 -0.76 13.18 -29.81
CA ASP A 147 -1.23 14.49 -30.25
C ASP A 147 -0.52 15.63 -29.50
N SER A 148 -0.32 15.48 -28.19
CA SER A 148 0.40 16.45 -27.36
C SER A 148 1.83 16.68 -27.86
N ILE A 149 2.57 15.59 -28.13
CA ILE A 149 3.98 15.67 -28.53
C ILE A 149 4.13 16.14 -29.98
N LEU A 150 3.32 15.61 -30.91
CA LEU A 150 3.47 15.89 -32.34
C LEU A 150 2.85 17.22 -32.76
N ASN A 151 1.67 17.58 -32.22
CA ASN A 151 0.88 18.71 -32.72
C ASN A 151 0.87 19.92 -31.77
N LYS A 152 1.18 19.73 -30.48
CA LYS A 152 1.06 20.77 -29.44
C LYS A 152 2.37 21.13 -28.74
N ASN A 153 3.51 20.61 -29.21
CA ASN A 153 4.83 20.83 -28.62
C ASN A 153 4.84 20.56 -27.11
N ASP A 154 4.20 19.46 -26.68
CA ASP A 154 4.17 18.91 -25.32
C ASP A 154 3.68 19.84 -24.17
N LYS A 155 3.24 21.06 -24.49
CA LYS A 155 2.81 22.07 -23.51
C LYS A 155 1.62 21.63 -22.66
N ASN A 156 0.77 20.76 -23.18
CA ASN A 156 -0.40 20.22 -22.48
C ASN A 156 -0.18 18.81 -21.91
N LEU A 157 1.03 18.25 -21.99
CA LEU A 157 1.31 16.88 -21.55
C LEU A 157 0.98 16.68 -20.06
N TYR A 158 1.32 17.64 -19.22
CA TYR A 158 1.01 17.58 -17.79
C TYR A 158 -0.50 17.46 -17.54
N GLN A 159 -1.33 18.19 -18.31
CA GLN A 159 -2.77 18.20 -18.16
C GLN A 159 -3.38 16.83 -18.52
N ILE A 160 -2.78 16.13 -19.49
CA ILE A 160 -3.19 14.77 -19.84
C ILE A 160 -3.02 13.86 -18.60
N PHE A 161 -1.85 13.81 -17.98
CA PHE A 161 -1.64 12.99 -16.79
C PHE A 161 -2.56 13.36 -15.61
N LEU A 162 -2.82 14.66 -15.41
CA LEU A 162 -3.80 15.11 -14.40
C LEU A 162 -5.20 14.57 -14.70
N ASN A 163 -5.65 14.66 -15.95
CA ASN A 163 -6.98 14.21 -16.38
C ASN A 163 -7.13 12.67 -16.35
N TYR A 164 -6.04 11.94 -16.58
CA TYR A 164 -6.06 10.47 -16.60
C TYR A 164 -5.87 9.85 -15.21
N LYS A 165 -5.38 10.59 -14.21
CA LYS A 165 -5.19 10.10 -12.84
C LYS A 165 -6.39 9.32 -12.32
N GLU A 166 -7.60 9.89 -12.39
CA GLU A 166 -8.81 9.22 -11.89
C GLU A 166 -9.22 8.01 -12.74
N ARG A 167 -9.02 8.10 -14.07
CA ARG A 167 -9.30 6.99 -15.00
C ARG A 167 -8.37 5.81 -14.78
N LEU A 168 -7.15 6.05 -14.28
CA LEU A 168 -6.15 5.04 -13.95
C LEU A 168 -6.38 4.40 -12.57
N LEU A 169 -7.38 4.81 -11.78
CA LEU A 169 -7.64 4.17 -10.48
C LEU A 169 -8.16 2.72 -10.61
N ILE A 170 -8.55 2.31 -11.82
CA ILE A 170 -8.86 0.91 -12.16
C ILE A 170 -7.68 -0.05 -11.95
N TYR A 171 -6.44 0.45 -11.88
CA TYR A 171 -5.27 -0.34 -11.49
C TYR A 171 -5.36 -0.86 -10.06
N GLY A 172 -6.09 -0.19 -9.16
CA GLY A 172 -6.30 -0.70 -7.81
C GLY A 172 -6.96 -2.08 -7.81
N GLN A 173 -7.97 -2.28 -8.66
CA GLN A 173 -8.60 -3.59 -8.85
C GLN A 173 -7.64 -4.59 -9.50
N TYR A 174 -6.93 -4.17 -10.56
CA TYR A 174 -6.01 -5.07 -11.26
C TYR A 174 -4.90 -5.60 -10.35
N CYS A 175 -4.16 -4.70 -9.70
CA CYS A 175 -3.00 -5.06 -8.88
C CYS A 175 -3.36 -5.84 -7.60
N SER A 176 -4.59 -5.68 -7.07
CA SER A 176 -5.05 -6.47 -5.92
C SER A 176 -5.46 -7.89 -6.26
N HIS A 177 -5.69 -8.21 -7.54
CA HIS A 177 -6.19 -9.52 -7.98
C HIS A 177 -5.23 -10.28 -8.90
N VAL A 178 -4.20 -9.64 -9.45
CA VAL A 178 -3.28 -10.25 -10.45
C VAL A 178 -2.59 -11.52 -9.94
N GLU A 179 -2.19 -11.56 -8.66
CA GLU A 179 -1.57 -12.76 -8.06
C GLU A 179 -2.54 -13.95 -8.05
N GLN A 180 -3.81 -13.71 -7.68
CA GLN A 180 -4.86 -14.72 -7.68
C GLN A 180 -5.23 -15.14 -9.11
N ALA A 181 -5.22 -14.20 -10.06
CA ALA A 181 -5.46 -14.48 -11.47
C ALA A 181 -4.40 -15.42 -12.04
N ILE A 182 -3.11 -15.17 -11.74
CA ILE A 182 -2.00 -16.03 -12.13
C ILE A 182 -2.10 -17.41 -11.46
N ALA A 183 -2.40 -17.47 -10.16
CA ALA A 183 -2.58 -18.75 -9.46
C ALA A 183 -3.75 -19.56 -10.05
N SER A 184 -4.83 -18.88 -10.44
CA SER A 184 -5.99 -19.50 -11.10
C SER A 184 -5.62 -20.03 -12.48
N LEU A 185 -4.88 -19.25 -13.28
CA LEU A 185 -4.36 -19.67 -14.58
C LEU A 185 -3.47 -20.92 -14.45
N ASP A 186 -2.55 -20.94 -13.48
CA ASP A 186 -1.69 -22.10 -13.23
C ASP A 186 -2.50 -23.35 -12.85
N SER A 187 -3.52 -23.20 -12.00
CA SER A 187 -4.38 -24.29 -11.58
C SER A 187 -5.19 -24.87 -12.74
N ILE A 188 -5.71 -24.00 -13.61
CA ILE A 188 -6.40 -24.39 -14.85
C ILE A 188 -5.43 -25.16 -15.75
N CYS A 189 -4.23 -24.63 -16.02
CA CYS A 189 -3.24 -25.29 -16.88
C CYS A 189 -2.81 -26.66 -16.35
N LYS A 190 -2.67 -26.82 -15.03
CA LYS A 190 -2.31 -28.11 -14.41
C LYS A 190 -3.38 -29.19 -14.60
N THR A 191 -4.64 -28.80 -14.72
CA THR A 191 -5.77 -29.74 -14.78
C THR A 191 -6.32 -29.93 -16.20
N ARG A 192 -6.02 -28.99 -17.11
CA ARG A 192 -6.65 -28.90 -18.43
C ARG A 192 -5.61 -28.72 -19.54
N GLU A 193 -5.20 -29.84 -20.12
CA GLU A 193 -4.20 -29.89 -21.20
C GLU A 193 -4.66 -29.16 -22.49
N ASP A 194 -5.97 -29.18 -22.78
CA ASP A 194 -6.56 -28.44 -23.91
C ASP A 194 -6.34 -26.93 -23.80
N VAL A 195 -6.46 -26.38 -22.59
CA VAL A 195 -6.20 -24.96 -22.30
C VAL A 195 -4.70 -24.66 -22.39
N GLN A 196 -3.86 -25.54 -21.83
CA GLN A 196 -2.40 -25.39 -21.88
C GLN A 196 -1.89 -25.31 -23.33
N MET A 197 -2.27 -26.27 -24.18
CA MET A 197 -1.93 -26.25 -25.61
C MET A 197 -2.45 -24.98 -26.29
N LYS A 198 -3.64 -24.52 -25.91
CA LYS A 198 -4.20 -23.30 -26.49
C LYS A 198 -3.40 -22.06 -26.12
N LEU A 199 -2.93 -21.96 -24.88
CA LEU A 199 -2.09 -20.86 -24.41
C LEU A 199 -0.75 -20.81 -25.17
N GLU A 200 -0.14 -21.96 -25.44
CA GLU A 200 1.08 -22.04 -26.26
C GLU A 200 0.84 -21.59 -27.70
N GLU A 201 -0.28 -21.97 -28.31
CA GLU A 201 -0.69 -21.50 -29.64
C GLU A 201 -0.89 -19.98 -29.64
N CYS A 202 -1.56 -19.44 -28.62
CA CYS A 202 -1.78 -18.01 -28.44
C CYS A 202 -0.45 -17.25 -28.29
N SER A 203 0.47 -17.75 -27.47
CA SER A 203 1.81 -17.14 -27.28
C SER A 203 2.61 -17.13 -28.57
N LYS A 204 2.65 -18.24 -29.32
CA LYS A 204 3.30 -18.31 -30.64
C LYS A 204 2.72 -17.28 -31.62
N ARG A 205 1.40 -17.09 -31.64
CA ARG A 205 0.74 -16.13 -32.53
C ARG A 205 0.93 -14.66 -32.12
N ALA A 206 0.99 -14.39 -30.82
CA ALA A 206 1.06 -13.03 -30.30
C ALA A 206 2.48 -12.45 -30.34
N ASN A 207 3.50 -13.27 -30.04
CA ASN A 207 4.86 -12.80 -29.81
C ASN A 207 5.95 -13.85 -30.15
N ASN A 208 5.65 -14.79 -31.05
CA ASN A 208 6.54 -15.89 -31.43
C ASN A 208 7.01 -16.77 -30.27
N GLY A 209 6.22 -16.84 -29.18
CA GLY A 209 6.57 -17.66 -28.01
C GLY A 209 7.56 -17.00 -27.06
N LYS A 210 7.88 -15.70 -27.24
CA LYS A 210 8.82 -14.98 -26.37
C LYS A 210 8.25 -14.77 -24.96
N PHE A 211 6.95 -14.53 -24.85
CA PHE A 211 6.28 -14.24 -23.58
C PHE A 211 5.00 -15.06 -23.44
N THR A 212 4.82 -15.67 -22.27
CA THR A 212 3.60 -16.41 -21.90
C THR A 212 2.50 -15.46 -21.43
N LEU A 213 1.26 -15.94 -21.31
CA LEU A 213 0.18 -15.12 -20.74
C LEU A 213 0.50 -14.70 -19.29
N ARG A 214 1.13 -15.60 -18.51
CA ARG A 214 1.58 -15.32 -17.15
C ARG A 214 2.50 -14.09 -17.11
N ASP A 215 3.51 -14.06 -17.99
CA ASP A 215 4.47 -12.96 -18.09
C ASP A 215 3.78 -11.65 -18.51
N LEU A 216 2.79 -11.73 -19.39
CA LEU A 216 2.08 -10.54 -19.86
C LEU A 216 1.12 -9.96 -18.82
N LEU A 217 0.58 -10.76 -17.90
CA LEU A 217 -0.32 -10.30 -16.84
C LEU A 217 0.39 -9.49 -15.76
N VAL A 218 1.72 -9.57 -15.61
CA VAL A 218 2.44 -8.71 -14.65
C VAL A 218 2.73 -7.31 -15.19
N VAL A 219 2.76 -7.15 -16.53
CA VAL A 219 3.15 -5.90 -17.20
C VAL A 219 2.31 -4.68 -16.77
N PRO A 220 0.98 -4.75 -16.59
CA PRO A 220 0.20 -3.58 -16.17
C PRO A 220 0.60 -3.06 -14.78
N MET A 221 0.84 -3.96 -13.83
CA MET A 221 1.29 -3.60 -12.48
C MET A 221 2.61 -2.84 -12.52
N GLN A 222 3.51 -3.21 -13.43
CA GLN A 222 4.79 -2.54 -13.59
C GLN A 222 4.63 -1.19 -14.30
N ARG A 223 3.79 -1.11 -15.34
CA ARG A 223 3.59 0.13 -16.11
C ARG A 223 3.13 1.29 -15.23
N VAL A 224 2.12 1.06 -14.36
CA VAL A 224 1.58 2.13 -13.52
C VAL A 224 2.63 2.73 -12.58
N LEU A 225 3.64 1.95 -12.18
CA LEU A 225 4.77 2.38 -11.35
C LEU A 225 5.87 3.11 -12.15
N LYS A 226 5.87 3.06 -13.49
CA LYS A 226 6.86 3.78 -14.30
C LYS A 226 6.49 5.23 -14.60
N TYR A 227 5.21 5.61 -14.55
CA TYR A 227 4.78 6.97 -14.91
C TYR A 227 5.45 8.08 -14.09
N HIS A 228 5.58 7.88 -12.77
CA HIS A 228 6.24 8.88 -11.92
C HIS A 228 7.75 8.94 -12.18
N LEU A 229 8.40 7.83 -12.55
CA LEU A 229 9.83 7.80 -12.88
C LEU A 229 10.11 8.54 -14.20
N LEU A 230 9.30 8.26 -15.22
CA LEU A 230 9.38 8.93 -16.53
C LEU A 230 9.16 10.45 -16.41
N LEU A 231 8.14 10.86 -15.66
CA LEU A 231 7.88 12.29 -15.40
C LEU A 231 8.96 12.94 -14.54
N GLN A 232 9.55 12.21 -13.59
CA GLN A 232 10.64 12.71 -12.77
C GLN A 232 11.88 13.04 -13.59
N GLU A 233 12.27 12.16 -14.52
CA GLU A 233 13.40 12.42 -15.42
C GLU A 233 13.08 13.57 -16.40
N LEU A 234 11.85 13.65 -16.93
CA LEU A 234 11.42 14.78 -17.77
C LEU A 234 11.46 16.13 -17.03
N VAL A 235 11.04 16.17 -15.75
CA VAL A 235 11.09 17.38 -14.91
C VAL A 235 12.54 17.83 -14.68
N LYS A 236 13.45 16.88 -14.47
CA LYS A 236 14.88 17.15 -14.22
C LYS A 236 15.49 17.93 -15.39
N HIS A 237 15.21 17.50 -16.62
CA HIS A 237 15.71 18.10 -17.87
C HIS A 237 14.82 19.20 -18.47
N THR A 238 13.82 19.68 -17.73
CA THR A 238 13.01 20.85 -18.14
C THR A 238 13.52 22.12 -17.46
N ASN A 239 13.98 23.08 -18.26
CA ASN A 239 14.57 24.34 -17.79
C ASN A 239 13.55 25.48 -17.65
N HIS A 240 12.51 25.51 -18.49
CA HIS A 240 11.50 26.57 -18.44
C HIS A 240 10.70 26.49 -17.12
N PRO A 241 10.67 27.55 -16.28
CA PRO A 241 10.11 27.47 -14.93
C PRO A 241 8.63 27.08 -14.89
N THR A 242 7.82 27.61 -15.80
CA THR A 242 6.38 27.32 -15.87
C THR A 242 6.13 25.86 -16.24
N ASP A 243 6.83 25.35 -17.27
CA ASP A 243 6.64 23.97 -17.72
C ASP A 243 7.15 22.98 -16.67
N LYS A 244 8.27 23.30 -16.02
CA LYS A 244 8.80 22.52 -14.89
C LYS A 244 7.80 22.48 -13.72
N SER A 245 7.14 23.60 -13.41
CA SER A 245 6.10 23.64 -12.37
C SER A 245 4.88 22.82 -12.75
N ASN A 246 4.42 22.93 -14.01
CA ASN A 246 3.27 22.17 -14.51
C ASN A 246 3.54 20.66 -14.50
N LEU A 247 4.72 20.24 -14.95
CA LEU A 247 5.12 18.83 -14.94
C LEU A 247 5.28 18.27 -13.52
N ARG A 248 5.67 19.10 -12.52
CA ARG A 248 5.67 18.68 -11.11
C ARG A 248 4.28 18.33 -10.61
N LEU A 249 3.23 19.06 -11.03
CA LEU A 249 1.85 18.71 -10.68
C LEU A 249 1.46 17.33 -11.23
N ALA A 250 1.84 17.05 -12.48
CA ALA A 250 1.63 15.73 -13.09
C ALA A 250 2.43 14.63 -12.38
N LEU A 251 3.69 14.91 -12.01
CA LEU A 251 4.53 13.99 -11.24
C LEU A 251 3.89 13.64 -9.89
N ASP A 252 3.44 14.65 -9.14
CA ASP A 252 2.78 14.44 -7.84
C ASP A 252 1.47 13.65 -8.00
N ALA A 253 0.72 13.88 -9.08
CA ALA A 253 -0.47 13.10 -9.42
C ALA A 253 -0.16 11.62 -9.69
N MET A 254 0.91 11.30 -10.42
CA MET A 254 1.32 9.91 -10.69
C MET A 254 1.95 9.23 -9.48
N LYS A 255 2.64 9.98 -8.60
CA LYS A 255 3.08 9.46 -7.29
C LYS A 255 1.89 9.10 -6.39
N ASP A 256 0.85 9.94 -6.38
CA ASP A 256 -0.38 9.65 -5.61
C ASP A 256 -1.12 8.44 -6.15
N LEU A 257 -1.14 8.24 -7.48
CA LEU A 257 -1.68 7.05 -8.11
C LEU A 257 -0.91 5.79 -7.67
N ALA A 258 0.43 5.81 -7.69
CA ALA A 258 1.24 4.70 -7.23
C ALA A 258 0.98 4.37 -5.75
N GLN A 259 0.93 5.39 -4.89
CA GLN A 259 0.58 5.21 -3.48
C GLN A 259 -0.84 4.66 -3.31
N TYR A 260 -1.81 5.13 -4.10
CA TYR A 260 -3.18 4.60 -4.08
C TYR A 260 -3.21 3.11 -4.40
N VAL A 261 -2.54 2.67 -5.47
CA VAL A 261 -2.50 1.25 -5.88
C VAL A 261 -1.90 0.39 -4.76
N ASN A 262 -0.83 0.85 -4.12
CA ASN A 262 -0.21 0.14 -2.99
C ASN A 262 -1.17 0.00 -1.80
N GLU A 263 -1.88 1.07 -1.43
CA GLU A 263 -2.87 1.01 -0.34
C GLU A 263 -4.05 0.10 -0.67
N VAL A 264 -4.52 0.08 -1.93
CA VAL A 264 -5.57 -0.85 -2.33
C VAL A 264 -5.10 -2.30 -2.19
N LYS A 265 -3.86 -2.62 -2.59
CA LYS A 265 -3.29 -3.95 -2.38
C LYS A 265 -3.23 -4.31 -0.89
N ARG A 266 -2.66 -3.42 -0.07
CA ARG A 266 -2.56 -3.60 1.39
C ARG A 266 -3.91 -3.82 2.04
N ASP A 267 -4.91 -3.01 1.70
CA ASP A 267 -6.26 -3.16 2.24
C ASP A 267 -6.88 -4.51 1.85
N ASN A 268 -6.66 -5.00 0.63
CA ASN A 268 -7.15 -6.33 0.21
C ASN A 268 -6.47 -7.48 0.96
N GLU A 269 -5.18 -7.35 1.29
CA GLU A 269 -4.48 -8.29 2.18
C GLU A 269 -5.06 -8.24 3.59
N THR A 270 -5.27 -7.05 4.15
CA THR A 270 -5.92 -6.86 5.45
C THR A 270 -7.33 -7.45 5.47
N LEU A 271 -8.13 -7.27 4.41
CA LEU A 271 -9.47 -7.83 4.34
C LEU A 271 -9.46 -9.37 4.33
N ARG A 272 -8.50 -9.98 3.63
CA ARG A 272 -8.29 -11.44 3.64
C ARG A 272 -7.86 -11.95 5.02
N GLU A 273 -6.98 -11.23 5.71
CA GLU A 273 -6.57 -11.53 7.08
C GLU A 273 -7.78 -11.47 8.04
N ILE A 274 -8.61 -10.43 7.93
CA ILE A 274 -9.84 -10.30 8.73
C ILE A 274 -10.80 -11.45 8.47
N GLU A 275 -10.94 -11.90 7.22
CA GLU A 275 -11.76 -13.07 6.87
C GLU A 275 -11.22 -14.34 7.54
N GLN A 276 -9.91 -14.55 7.55
CA GLN A 276 -9.30 -15.69 8.26
C GLN A 276 -9.53 -15.64 9.78
N PHE A 277 -9.43 -14.46 10.40
CA PHE A 277 -9.79 -14.28 11.80
C PHE A 277 -11.28 -14.58 12.04
N GLN A 278 -12.16 -14.12 11.16
CA GLN A 278 -13.60 -14.36 11.28
C GLN A 278 -13.93 -15.85 11.23
N LEU A 279 -13.24 -16.63 10.39
CA LEU A 279 -13.44 -18.07 10.25
C LEU A 279 -12.87 -18.87 11.43
N SER A 280 -11.79 -18.41 12.06
CA SER A 280 -11.13 -19.12 13.16
C SER A 280 -11.75 -18.84 14.55
N ILE A 281 -12.60 -17.80 14.68
CA ILE A 281 -13.25 -17.42 15.94
C ILE A 281 -14.69 -17.96 16.01
N GLU A 282 -14.89 -18.98 16.85
CA GLU A 282 -16.19 -19.55 17.19
C GLU A 282 -17.05 -18.58 18.03
N ASN A 283 -18.38 -18.67 17.87
CA ASN A 283 -19.40 -17.88 18.60
C ASN A 283 -19.34 -16.36 18.35
N LEU A 284 -18.67 -15.93 17.28
CA LEU A 284 -18.64 -14.54 16.86
C LEU A 284 -19.83 -14.20 15.95
N ASN A 285 -20.81 -13.49 16.50
CA ASN A 285 -22.07 -13.15 15.80
C ASN A 285 -22.00 -11.83 15.00
N GLN A 286 -20.86 -11.15 15.02
CA GLN A 286 -20.68 -9.83 14.37
C GLN A 286 -19.48 -9.88 13.43
N SER A 287 -19.54 -9.10 12.35
CA SER A 287 -18.43 -9.02 11.40
C SER A 287 -17.27 -8.23 11.98
N LEU A 288 -16.05 -8.79 11.91
CA LEU A 288 -14.81 -8.14 12.33
C LEU A 288 -14.50 -6.86 11.52
N LEU A 289 -15.04 -6.75 10.31
CA LEU A 289 -14.91 -5.55 9.46
C LEU A 289 -15.43 -4.28 10.16
N ASN A 290 -16.38 -4.44 11.10
CA ASN A 290 -16.93 -3.31 11.86
C ASN A 290 -15.91 -2.70 12.83
N TYR A 291 -14.85 -3.44 13.19
CA TYR A 291 -13.88 -3.03 14.19
C TYR A 291 -12.65 -2.34 13.62
N GLY A 292 -12.52 -2.20 12.30
CA GLY A 292 -11.38 -1.56 11.66
C GLY A 292 -10.27 -2.52 11.28
N ARG A 293 -9.04 -2.01 11.19
CA ARG A 293 -7.86 -2.82 10.85
C ARG A 293 -7.34 -3.55 12.10
N PRO A 294 -6.88 -4.79 11.96
CA PRO A 294 -6.14 -5.47 13.02
C PRO A 294 -4.85 -4.71 13.33
N LYS A 295 -4.45 -4.76 14.60
CA LYS A 295 -3.19 -4.21 15.15
C LYS A 295 -2.23 -5.30 15.60
N GLY A 296 -2.72 -6.52 15.65
CA GLY A 296 -2.00 -7.70 16.08
C GLY A 296 -2.87 -8.59 16.95
N ASP A 297 -2.42 -9.82 17.09
CA ASP A 297 -3.01 -10.83 17.95
C ASP A 297 -1.93 -11.52 18.79
N GLY A 298 -2.33 -12.14 19.90
CA GLY A 298 -1.39 -12.87 20.72
C GLY A 298 -1.90 -13.26 22.10
N GLU A 299 -1.06 -14.02 22.80
CA GLU A 299 -1.37 -14.56 24.12
C GLU A 299 -1.13 -13.51 25.23
N VAL A 300 -2.12 -13.35 26.10
CA VAL A 300 -2.09 -12.45 27.25
C VAL A 300 -2.73 -13.12 28.46
N ARG A 301 -2.34 -12.69 29.65
CA ARG A 301 -3.07 -13.02 30.88
C ARG A 301 -3.94 -11.84 31.27
N ILE A 302 -5.22 -12.09 31.50
CA ILE A 302 -6.18 -11.03 31.84
C ILE A 302 -6.71 -11.26 33.25
N ASN A 303 -6.76 -10.20 34.03
CA ASN A 303 -7.43 -10.15 35.32
C ASN A 303 -8.57 -9.13 35.25
N THR A 304 -9.72 -9.48 35.81
CA THR A 304 -10.92 -8.64 35.85
C THR A 304 -11.36 -8.48 37.30
N LEU A 305 -11.97 -7.37 37.67
CA LEU A 305 -12.31 -7.08 39.08
C LEU A 305 -13.24 -8.12 39.72
N ASP A 306 -14.03 -8.81 38.91
CA ASP A 306 -14.95 -9.88 39.31
C ASP A 306 -14.27 -11.25 39.51
N LYS A 307 -13.02 -11.44 39.03
CA LYS A 307 -12.32 -12.72 39.08
C LYS A 307 -11.05 -12.61 39.91
N ARG A 308 -10.85 -13.59 40.80
CA ARG A 308 -9.68 -13.62 41.70
C ARG A 308 -8.40 -14.13 41.03
N SER A 309 -8.47 -14.70 39.83
CA SER A 309 -7.34 -15.37 39.17
C SER A 309 -7.10 -14.85 37.76
N ARG A 310 -5.82 -14.66 37.41
CA ARG A 310 -5.37 -14.37 36.03
C ARG A 310 -5.82 -15.49 35.08
N GLN A 311 -6.38 -15.10 33.95
CA GLN A 311 -6.90 -16.03 32.94
C GLN A 311 -6.02 -15.98 31.69
N ASP A 312 -5.54 -17.13 31.23
CA ASP A 312 -4.83 -17.23 29.95
C ASP A 312 -5.84 -17.02 28.80
N ARG A 313 -5.56 -16.05 27.93
CA ARG A 313 -6.41 -15.64 26.81
C ARG A 313 -5.56 -15.35 25.57
N HIS A 314 -6.20 -15.45 24.42
CA HIS A 314 -5.69 -14.91 23.18
C HIS A 314 -6.51 -13.66 22.85
N ILE A 315 -5.86 -12.57 22.46
CA ILE A 315 -6.57 -11.36 22.04
C ILE A 315 -6.31 -11.07 20.57
N PHE A 316 -7.32 -10.54 19.90
CA PHE A 316 -7.19 -9.87 18.61
C PHE A 316 -7.51 -8.40 18.82
N LEU A 317 -6.53 -7.53 18.62
CA LEU A 317 -6.72 -6.08 18.75
C LEU A 317 -7.04 -5.50 17.38
N PHE A 318 -8.12 -4.73 17.32
CA PHE A 318 -8.54 -3.95 16.17
C PHE A 318 -8.56 -2.46 16.52
N ASP A 319 -8.68 -1.58 15.52
CA ASP A 319 -8.82 -0.13 15.75
C ASP A 319 -9.89 0.21 16.79
N LYS A 320 -11.05 -0.46 16.77
CA LYS A 320 -12.22 -0.12 17.59
C LYS A 320 -12.52 -1.11 18.72
N ALA A 321 -11.90 -2.28 18.73
CA ALA A 321 -12.24 -3.32 19.70
C ALA A 321 -11.08 -4.26 20.03
N VAL A 322 -11.18 -4.91 21.20
CA VAL A 322 -10.37 -6.09 21.55
C VAL A 322 -11.29 -7.30 21.60
N ILE A 323 -10.96 -8.32 20.81
CA ILE A 323 -11.67 -9.60 20.84
C ILE A 323 -10.90 -10.53 21.77
N ILE A 324 -11.49 -10.88 22.91
CA ILE A 324 -10.90 -11.78 23.90
C ILE A 324 -11.40 -13.19 23.64
N CYS A 325 -10.46 -14.10 23.40
CA CYS A 325 -10.72 -15.49 23.08
C CYS A 325 -10.04 -16.46 24.06
N LYS A 326 -10.57 -17.68 24.13
CA LYS A 326 -9.88 -18.85 24.70
C LYS A 326 -9.45 -19.75 23.54
N ARG A 327 -8.15 -20.02 23.43
CA ARG A 327 -7.60 -20.92 22.41
C ARG A 327 -8.12 -22.36 22.60
N LYS A 328 -8.52 -23.00 21.50
CA LYS A 328 -8.98 -24.40 21.40
C LYS A 328 -8.30 -25.08 20.19
N GLY A 329 -7.07 -25.54 20.37
CA GLY A 329 -6.26 -26.03 19.26
C GLY A 329 -5.91 -24.89 18.31
N ASP A 330 -6.35 -25.03 17.04
CA ASP A 330 -6.16 -24.02 15.99
C ASP A 330 -7.29 -22.99 15.90
N ASN A 331 -8.40 -23.22 16.62
CA ASN A 331 -9.55 -22.31 16.69
C ASN A 331 -9.57 -21.51 17.99
N TYR A 332 -10.39 -20.46 18.00
CA TYR A 332 -10.56 -19.54 19.11
C TYR A 332 -12.02 -19.50 19.54
N GLU A 333 -12.29 -19.68 20.82
CA GLU A 333 -13.64 -19.50 21.37
C GLU A 333 -13.80 -18.08 21.92
N LEU A 334 -14.72 -17.30 21.36
CA LEU A 334 -15.02 -15.96 21.85
C LEU A 334 -15.45 -16.00 23.33
N LYS A 335 -14.88 -15.09 24.13
CA LYS A 335 -15.27 -14.86 25.53
C LYS A 335 -15.86 -13.49 25.77
N GLU A 336 -15.25 -12.45 25.21
CA GLU A 336 -15.67 -11.07 25.44
C GLU A 336 -15.19 -10.16 24.31
N ILE A 337 -15.93 -9.10 24.04
CA ILE A 337 -15.55 -8.04 23.10
C ILE A 337 -15.50 -6.73 23.89
N ILE A 338 -14.34 -6.08 23.91
CA ILE A 338 -14.15 -4.77 24.55
C ILE A 338 -14.26 -3.70 23.48
N ASP A 339 -15.22 -2.78 23.62
CA ASP A 339 -15.33 -1.59 22.76
C ASP A 339 -14.36 -0.49 23.23
N LEU A 340 -13.32 -0.23 22.44
CA LEU A 340 -12.26 0.72 22.79
C LEU A 340 -12.73 2.17 22.88
N HIS A 341 -13.90 2.55 22.32
CA HIS A 341 -14.42 3.92 22.46
C HIS A 341 -14.66 4.31 23.92
N SER A 342 -14.92 3.32 24.76
CA SER A 342 -15.31 3.45 26.17
C SER A 342 -14.17 3.20 27.15
N PHE A 343 -12.95 2.95 26.67
CA PHE A 343 -11.79 2.65 27.51
C PHE A 343 -10.63 3.60 27.28
N LYS A 344 -9.79 3.75 28.30
CA LYS A 344 -8.48 4.39 28.23
C LYS A 344 -7.41 3.40 28.66
N ILE A 345 -6.25 3.44 28.00
CA ILE A 345 -5.09 2.64 28.40
C ILE A 345 -4.26 3.39 29.44
N THR A 346 -3.68 2.65 30.39
CA THR A 346 -2.76 3.19 31.39
C THR A 346 -1.69 2.15 31.67
N ASN A 347 -0.43 2.54 31.50
CA ASN A 347 0.70 1.68 31.82
C ASN A 347 0.75 1.41 33.34
N ASN A 348 0.93 0.15 33.73
CA ASN A 348 1.22 -0.23 35.11
C ASN A 348 2.74 -0.37 35.27
N PRO A 349 3.46 0.56 35.92
CA PRO A 349 4.91 0.44 36.05
C PRO A 349 5.25 -0.78 36.91
N THR A 350 5.71 -1.86 36.26
CA THR A 350 6.21 -3.04 36.95
C THR A 350 7.54 -2.68 37.61
N SER A 351 7.70 -2.94 38.90
CA SER A 351 8.96 -2.73 39.61
C SER A 351 10.06 -3.61 39.02
N ASP A 352 11.27 -3.07 38.81
CA ASP A 352 12.42 -3.81 38.25
C ASP A 352 12.80 -5.07 39.09
N LYS A 353 12.30 -5.19 40.32
CA LYS A 353 12.47 -6.37 41.18
C LYS A 353 11.57 -7.55 40.78
N GLU A 354 10.61 -7.36 39.88
CA GLU A 354 9.65 -8.36 39.42
C GLU A 354 9.90 -8.75 37.94
N SER A 355 11.14 -9.09 37.59
CA SER A 355 11.53 -9.60 36.27
C SER A 355 11.08 -11.06 36.01
N LYS A 356 9.85 -11.41 36.42
CA LYS A 356 9.26 -12.73 36.22
C LYS A 356 8.36 -12.72 34.99
N LYS A 357 8.37 -13.79 34.19
CA LYS A 357 7.43 -13.94 33.06
C LYS A 357 6.00 -13.71 33.54
N TRP A 358 5.20 -12.99 32.75
CA TRP A 358 3.80 -12.67 33.06
C TRP A 358 3.58 -11.69 34.23
N SER A 359 4.58 -10.87 34.59
CA SER A 359 4.43 -9.75 35.55
C SER A 359 4.26 -8.38 34.88
N TYR A 360 4.51 -8.28 33.58
CA TYR A 360 4.51 -7.01 32.85
C TYR A 360 3.09 -6.62 32.46
N GLY A 361 2.46 -5.72 33.22
CA GLY A 361 1.05 -5.40 33.02
C GLY A 361 0.71 -3.97 32.58
N PHE A 362 -0.52 -3.78 32.12
CA PHE A 362 -1.16 -2.49 31.85
C PHE A 362 -2.67 -2.60 32.07
N TYR A 363 -3.34 -1.45 32.23
CA TYR A 363 -4.78 -1.37 32.50
C TYR A 363 -5.54 -0.82 31.30
N LEU A 364 -6.70 -1.41 31.01
CA LEU A 364 -7.78 -0.76 30.28
C LEU A 364 -8.87 -0.36 31.28
N THR A 365 -9.02 0.94 31.50
CA THR A 365 -9.99 1.50 32.45
C THR A 365 -11.19 2.07 31.70
N HIS A 366 -12.40 1.70 32.11
CA HIS A 366 -13.61 2.27 31.53
C HIS A 366 -13.74 3.76 31.85
N VAL A 367 -14.05 4.59 30.85
CA VAL A 367 -14.08 6.06 31.00
C VAL A 367 -15.20 6.55 31.95
N LEU A 368 -16.29 5.80 32.06
CA LEU A 368 -17.39 6.07 33.00
C LEU A 368 -17.23 5.39 34.37
N GLY A 369 -16.07 4.81 34.68
CA GLY A 369 -15.81 4.17 35.98
C GLY A 369 -16.47 2.80 36.20
N GLN A 370 -16.85 2.11 35.12
CA GLN A 370 -17.25 0.70 35.18
C GLN A 370 -16.03 -0.22 35.33
N ASN A 371 -16.25 -1.54 35.31
CA ASN A 371 -15.19 -2.53 35.43
C ASN A 371 -14.10 -2.33 34.37
N GLY A 372 -12.84 -2.45 34.81
CA GLY A 372 -11.66 -2.42 33.95
C GLY A 372 -11.01 -3.79 33.82
N PHE A 373 -9.99 -3.84 32.96
CA PHE A 373 -9.19 -5.03 32.68
C PHE A 373 -7.73 -4.73 32.99
N GLU A 374 -7.06 -5.72 33.58
CA GLU A 374 -5.61 -5.71 33.76
C GLU A 374 -5.00 -6.81 32.88
N PHE A 375 -4.18 -6.39 31.92
CA PHE A 375 -3.47 -7.28 31.01
C PHE A 375 -2.07 -7.53 31.55
N PHE A 376 -1.56 -8.74 31.33
CA PHE A 376 -0.21 -9.16 31.68
C PHE A 376 0.43 -9.85 30.48
N CYS A 377 1.62 -9.40 30.13
CA CYS A 377 2.42 -9.91 29.02
C CYS A 377 3.58 -10.76 29.55
N LYS A 378 4.01 -11.73 28.74
CA LYS A 378 5.11 -12.64 29.07
C LYS A 378 6.43 -11.88 29.28
N THR A 379 6.74 -10.92 28.40
CA THR A 379 7.98 -10.12 28.41
C THR A 379 7.69 -8.62 28.46
N LYS A 380 8.73 -7.83 28.78
CA LYS A 380 8.66 -6.36 28.79
C LYS A 380 8.42 -5.79 27.39
N ASP A 381 9.04 -6.39 26.37
CA ASP A 381 8.92 -5.94 24.98
C ASP A 381 7.54 -6.23 24.40
N LEU A 382 6.95 -7.40 24.71
CA LEU A 382 5.55 -7.66 24.35
C LEU A 382 4.60 -6.66 25.00
N LYS A 383 4.84 -6.28 26.27
CA LYS A 383 4.06 -5.22 26.91
C LYS A 383 4.20 -3.89 26.18
N LYS A 384 5.43 -3.50 25.80
CA LYS A 384 5.70 -2.26 25.05
C LYS A 384 4.98 -2.29 23.70
N LYS A 385 5.13 -3.38 22.94
CA LYS A 385 4.44 -3.60 21.66
C LYS A 385 2.93 -3.47 21.81
N TRP A 386 2.33 -4.11 22.82
CA TRP A 386 0.90 -3.98 23.06
C TRP A 386 0.50 -2.54 23.40
N LEU A 387 1.21 -1.87 24.31
CA LEU A 387 0.94 -0.45 24.63
C LEU A 387 0.94 0.41 23.37
N ASP A 388 1.96 0.29 22.52
CA ASP A 388 2.08 1.05 21.27
C ASP A 388 0.91 0.76 20.31
N GLN A 389 0.52 -0.52 20.16
CA GLN A 389 -0.61 -0.91 19.31
C GLN A 389 -1.97 -0.41 19.84
N PHE A 390 -2.19 -0.47 21.16
CA PHE A 390 -3.40 0.07 21.79
C PHE A 390 -3.47 1.59 21.68
N GLU A 391 -2.36 2.29 21.89
CA GLU A 391 -2.27 3.75 21.69
C GLU A 391 -2.56 4.13 20.23
N MET A 392 -2.03 3.36 19.27
CA MET A 392 -2.33 3.56 17.85
C MET A 392 -3.82 3.34 17.53
N ALA A 393 -4.44 2.28 18.05
CA ALA A 393 -5.87 2.02 17.90
C ALA A 393 -6.71 3.18 18.46
N LEU A 394 -6.47 3.59 19.72
CA LEU A 394 -7.18 4.69 20.36
C LEU A 394 -7.00 6.02 19.63
N SER A 395 -5.79 6.30 19.12
CA SER A 395 -5.49 7.46 18.29
C SER A 395 -6.24 7.45 16.95
N ASN A 396 -6.58 6.27 16.42
CA ASN A 396 -7.41 6.14 15.21
C ASN A 396 -8.90 6.34 15.50
N ILE A 397 -9.38 5.97 16.69
CA ILE A 397 -10.76 6.24 17.09
C ILE A 397 -10.96 7.75 17.34
N LYS A 398 -10.05 8.35 18.12
CA LYS A 398 -10.12 9.75 18.54
C LYS A 398 -8.80 10.46 18.21
N PRO A 399 -8.58 10.87 16.95
CA PRO A 399 -7.39 11.64 16.60
C PRO A 399 -7.45 13.04 17.23
N ASP A 400 -6.28 13.62 17.55
CA ASP A 400 -6.18 14.90 18.28
C ASP A 400 -6.97 16.06 17.66
N SER A 401 -7.10 16.07 16.33
CA SER A 401 -7.83 17.11 15.58
C SER A 401 -9.24 16.70 15.14
N ALA A 402 -9.84 15.67 15.74
CA ALA A 402 -11.17 15.17 15.36
C ALA A 402 -12.29 16.24 15.46
N THR A 403 -12.18 17.13 16.44
CA THR A 403 -13.18 18.18 16.72
C THR A 403 -12.69 19.59 16.39
N SER A 404 -11.52 19.71 15.77
CA SER A 404 -10.94 20.98 15.34
C SER A 404 -11.91 21.75 14.44
N ASN A 405 -11.96 23.07 14.60
CA ASN A 405 -12.80 23.96 13.79
C ASN A 405 -14.30 23.56 13.76
N SER A 406 -14.80 23.02 14.88
CA SER A 406 -16.19 22.59 15.08
C SER A 406 -16.63 21.39 14.26
N HIS A 407 -15.69 20.68 13.63
CA HIS A 407 -15.97 19.39 13.01
C HIS A 407 -16.24 18.32 14.06
N ASP A 408 -16.57 17.14 13.56
CA ASP A 408 -16.78 15.92 14.35
C ASP A 408 -16.44 14.75 13.43
N PHE A 409 -15.15 14.43 13.36
CA PHE A 409 -14.59 13.46 12.44
C PHE A 409 -14.59 12.05 13.03
N GLU A 410 -15.13 11.12 12.28
CA GLU A 410 -15.13 9.69 12.61
C GLU A 410 -14.41 8.90 11.51
N ILE A 411 -13.69 7.85 11.89
CA ILE A 411 -13.04 6.95 10.94
C ILE A 411 -14.11 6.30 10.04
N HIS A 412 -13.90 6.33 8.73
CA HIS A 412 -14.94 6.02 7.74
C HIS A 412 -14.40 5.29 6.51
N THR A 413 -15.20 4.35 6.00
CA THR A 413 -14.95 3.67 4.71
C THR A 413 -15.76 4.34 3.60
N PHE A 414 -15.08 5.00 2.67
CA PHE A 414 -15.66 5.65 1.51
C PHE A 414 -15.89 4.60 0.40
N LYS A 415 -17.13 4.49 -0.09
CA LYS A 415 -17.50 3.53 -1.15
C LYS A 415 -17.08 3.99 -2.55
N SER A 416 -16.92 5.29 -2.75
CA SER A 416 -16.46 5.90 -3.99
C SER A 416 -15.08 6.51 -3.80
N ILE A 417 -14.32 6.58 -4.89
CA ILE A 417 -13.07 7.34 -4.94
C ILE A 417 -13.35 8.76 -4.43
N THR A 418 -12.59 9.16 -3.40
CA THR A 418 -12.80 10.41 -2.69
C THR A 418 -11.47 11.09 -2.47
N SER A 419 -11.42 12.40 -2.66
CA SER A 419 -10.23 13.21 -2.38
C SER A 419 -10.38 13.97 -1.07
N CYS A 420 -9.27 14.10 -0.35
CA CYS A 420 -9.20 14.86 0.89
C CYS A 420 -9.54 16.33 0.65
N LYS A 421 -10.46 16.89 1.44
CA LYS A 421 -10.90 18.29 1.31
C LYS A 421 -9.77 19.29 1.59
N ALA A 422 -8.76 18.90 2.37
CA ALA A 422 -7.63 19.76 2.73
C ALA A 422 -6.49 19.71 1.69
N CYS A 423 -5.93 18.53 1.40
CA CYS A 423 -4.75 18.41 0.53
C CYS A 423 -5.07 18.09 -0.93
N ARG A 424 -6.34 17.78 -1.26
CA ARG A 424 -6.81 17.36 -2.59
C ARG A 424 -6.23 16.04 -3.14
N MET A 425 -5.39 15.36 -2.36
CA MET A 425 -4.90 14.01 -2.68
C MET A 425 -5.97 12.95 -2.38
N LEU A 426 -5.84 11.77 -2.97
CA LEU A 426 -6.79 10.68 -2.79
C LEU A 426 -6.84 10.21 -1.32
N LEU A 427 -8.03 9.89 -0.81
CA LEU A 427 -8.19 9.03 0.35
C LEU A 427 -7.94 7.59 -0.14
N ARG A 428 -6.75 7.07 0.16
CA ARG A 428 -6.20 5.87 -0.49
C ARG A 428 -6.73 4.60 0.15
N GLY A 429 -6.83 3.54 -0.66
CA GLY A 429 -7.32 2.24 -0.22
C GLY A 429 -8.84 2.06 -0.41
N VAL A 430 -9.35 0.94 0.10
CA VAL A 430 -10.75 0.51 -0.01
C VAL A 430 -11.43 0.31 1.35
N PHE A 431 -10.67 0.37 2.44
CA PHE A 431 -11.16 0.10 3.79
C PHE A 431 -10.67 1.19 4.75
N PHE A 432 -11.56 1.88 5.48
CA PHE A 432 -11.19 2.94 6.44
C PHE A 432 -10.09 3.90 5.92
N GLN A 433 -10.30 4.50 4.75
CA GLN A 433 -9.30 5.32 4.06
C GLN A 433 -8.99 6.64 4.76
N GLY A 434 -9.84 7.07 5.69
CA GLY A 434 -9.69 8.32 6.40
C GLY A 434 -10.89 8.61 7.28
N TYR A 435 -11.19 9.90 7.44
CA TYR A 435 -12.22 10.36 8.35
C TYR A 435 -13.28 11.14 7.61
N ARG A 436 -14.53 11.02 8.07
CA ARG A 436 -15.67 11.78 7.57
C ARG A 436 -16.28 12.59 8.71
N CYS A 437 -16.50 13.88 8.47
CA CYS A 437 -17.22 14.68 9.45
C CYS A 437 -18.71 14.32 9.46
N SER A 438 -19.26 13.98 10.62
CA SER A 438 -20.69 13.66 10.82
C SER A 438 -21.61 14.84 10.46
N LYS A 439 -21.15 16.07 10.72
CA LYS A 439 -21.89 17.32 10.54
C LYS A 439 -21.93 17.81 9.09
N CYS A 440 -20.77 17.91 8.43
CA CYS A 440 -20.67 18.51 7.08
C CYS A 440 -20.34 17.50 5.96
N GLY A 441 -20.04 16.25 6.29
CA GLY A 441 -19.70 15.20 5.32
C GLY A 441 -18.32 15.32 4.69
N ALA A 442 -17.48 16.29 5.10
CA ALA A 442 -16.13 16.45 4.57
C ALA A 442 -15.26 15.21 4.86
N GLY A 443 -14.56 14.72 3.84
CA GLY A 443 -13.58 13.65 3.96
C GLY A 443 -12.15 14.18 4.06
N ALA A 444 -11.33 13.62 4.95
CA ALA A 444 -9.93 14.03 5.14
C ALA A 444 -9.04 12.89 5.67
N HIS A 445 -7.73 12.98 5.39
CA HIS A 445 -6.71 12.15 6.03
C HIS A 445 -6.55 12.50 7.51
N LYS A 446 -5.99 11.57 8.31
CA LYS A 446 -5.76 11.76 9.76
C LYS A 446 -4.94 13.01 10.06
N GLU A 447 -3.85 13.19 9.32
CA GLU A 447 -2.91 14.30 9.40
C GLU A 447 -3.45 15.62 8.80
N CYS A 448 -4.59 15.56 8.13
CA CYS A 448 -5.21 16.71 7.48
C CYS A 448 -6.35 17.34 8.30
N LEU A 449 -6.87 16.67 9.33
CA LEU A 449 -8.08 17.10 10.06
C LEU A 449 -7.99 18.54 10.60
N GLY A 450 -6.84 18.93 11.15
CA GLY A 450 -6.62 20.29 11.68
C GLY A 450 -6.49 21.39 10.63
N ARG A 451 -6.39 21.05 9.34
CA ARG A 451 -6.17 22.00 8.23
C ARG A 451 -7.47 22.46 7.57
N LEU A 452 -8.61 21.84 7.88
CA LEU A 452 -9.89 22.23 7.30
C LEU A 452 -10.42 23.50 7.95
N GLU A 453 -11.10 24.34 7.16
CA GLU A 453 -11.83 25.51 7.67
C GLU A 453 -13.01 25.11 8.57
N SER A 454 -13.65 26.10 9.20
CA SER A 454 -14.80 25.89 10.10
C SER A 454 -15.91 25.06 9.47
N CYS A 455 -16.41 24.09 10.24
CA CYS A 455 -17.53 23.23 9.87
C CYS A 455 -18.77 24.06 9.47
N GLY A 456 -19.47 23.66 8.41
CA GLY A 456 -20.70 24.31 7.96
C GLY A 456 -20.51 25.52 7.03
N LYS A 457 -19.28 25.99 6.82
CA LYS A 457 -19.00 26.94 5.72
C LYS A 457 -18.98 26.16 4.40
N SER A 458 -20.13 26.06 3.74
CA SER A 458 -20.20 25.55 2.37
C SER A 458 -19.41 26.48 1.45
N SER A 459 -18.50 25.88 0.67
CA SER A 459 -17.74 26.50 -0.41
C SER A 459 -18.68 27.11 -1.47
N ALA A 460 -19.02 28.38 -1.30
CA ALA A 460 -19.69 29.21 -2.31
C ALA A 460 -18.73 30.17 -3.04
N GLU A 461 -17.41 30.17 -2.72
CA GLU A 461 -16.49 31.20 -3.23
C GLU A 461 -15.12 30.68 -3.73
N GLN A 462 -14.98 29.41 -4.12
CA GLN A 462 -13.71 28.92 -4.68
C GLN A 462 -13.88 28.10 -5.96
N GLU A 463 -14.51 28.71 -6.96
CA GLU A 463 -14.10 28.54 -8.36
C GLU A 463 -13.62 29.91 -8.85
N GLY A 464 -12.30 30.12 -8.86
CA GLY A 464 -11.68 31.32 -9.44
C GLY A 464 -10.88 32.19 -8.47
N ALA A 465 -9.76 31.68 -7.93
CA ALA A 465 -8.67 32.57 -7.50
C ALA A 465 -7.33 31.82 -7.48
N LEU A 466 -6.44 32.19 -8.42
CA LEU A 466 -5.02 31.85 -8.40
C LEU A 466 -4.36 32.35 -7.10
N PRO A 467 -3.38 31.63 -6.52
CA PRO A 467 -2.75 32.05 -5.28
C PRO A 467 -1.80 33.24 -5.54
N LYS A 468 -2.14 34.43 -5.02
CA LYS A 468 -1.19 35.55 -4.91
C LYS A 468 -0.10 35.19 -3.89
N GLY A 469 1.14 35.15 -4.35
CA GLY A 469 2.31 34.89 -3.53
C GLY A 469 2.48 35.87 -2.37
N ARG A 470 2.84 35.34 -1.20
CA ARG A 470 3.33 36.11 -0.04
C ARG A 470 4.59 36.88 -0.46
N GLN A 471 4.49 38.19 -0.64
CA GLN A 471 5.65 39.08 -0.62
C GLN A 471 6.18 39.16 0.82
N LYS A 472 7.41 38.67 1.02
CA LYS A 472 8.22 38.92 2.21
C LYS A 472 8.39 40.43 2.38
N ARG A 473 7.88 40.98 3.48
CA ARG A 473 8.26 42.32 3.95
C ARG A 473 9.72 42.28 4.40
N THR A 474 10.61 42.87 3.61
CA THR A 474 11.95 43.25 4.05
C THR A 474 11.87 44.61 4.73
N ASN A 475 12.24 44.67 6.01
CA ASN A 475 12.47 45.93 6.71
C ASN A 475 13.84 46.49 6.28
N GLY A 476 13.84 47.63 5.61
CA GLY A 476 15.02 48.47 5.34
C GLY A 476 14.72 49.92 5.74
N PRO A 477 15.73 50.70 6.17
CA PRO A 477 15.51 51.93 6.94
C PRO A 477 15.12 53.13 6.06
N ARG A 478 14.17 53.93 6.56
CA ARG A 478 13.78 55.23 5.99
C ARG A 478 14.97 56.19 6.01
N ARG A 479 15.47 56.60 4.84
CA ARG A 479 16.18 57.87 4.64
C ARG A 479 15.21 58.88 4.03
N THR A 480 15.08 60.01 4.69
CA THR A 480 14.32 61.20 4.27
C THR A 480 15.13 61.98 3.22
N CYS A 481 14.56 62.18 2.03
CA CYS A 481 15.00 63.24 1.11
C CYS A 481 14.07 64.44 1.31
N ARG A 482 14.67 65.60 1.60
CA ARG A 482 14.06 66.93 1.53
C ARG A 482 14.19 67.44 0.10
N ASP A 483 13.10 68.04 -0.38
CA ASP A 483 13.06 68.89 -1.55
C ASP A 483 14.01 70.08 -1.40
N VAL A 484 14.78 70.39 -2.45
CA VAL A 484 15.31 71.73 -2.70
C VAL A 484 15.03 72.09 -4.15
N VAL A 485 14.41 73.26 -4.27
CA VAL A 485 13.92 73.94 -5.45
C VAL A 485 15.07 74.64 -6.18
N ASP A 486 15.11 74.45 -7.50
CA ASP A 486 15.39 75.38 -8.62
C ASP A 486 16.50 76.45 -8.57
N SER A 487 17.01 76.77 -9.77
CA SER A 487 17.73 77.97 -10.25
C SER A 487 19.20 77.75 -10.65
N GLY A 488 19.48 77.91 -11.96
CA GLY A 488 20.82 78.15 -12.51
C GLY A 488 21.10 77.42 -13.81
#